data_AF-A0A3A4XKS8-F1
#
_entry.id   AF-A0A3A4XKS8-F1
#
_cell.length_a   1.000
_cell.length_b   1.000
_cell.length_c   1.000
_cell.angle_alpha   90.00
_cell.angle_beta   90.00
_cell.angle_gamma   90.00
#
_symmetry.space_group_name_H-M   'P 1'
#
loop_
_entity.id
_entity.type
_entity.pdbx_description
1 polymer ?
#
loop_
_entity_poly.entity_id
_entity_poly.type
_entity_poly.pdbx_seq_one_letter_code
_entity_poly.pdbx_strand_id
1 'polypeptide(L)'
;MKHFSQKREERDQGDPKKPAELHKLDVRSCVLLSDIALLNNRQESKSLIEFFEKLMRYFALIRSPGCIPPTDNELYMHLAYSHSLKSTCISRKVGAIILGPQGYIFGAGWNDVGEGQIGCGLRHIQDYQEIDVIPKVSSKKALPKFNQLLSESKGKYICYKDITSKLQVNKKLDKFRNDPSCDNQCIDRIGEELGIKRLEFCRALHAEENALLQISKAGGMPIKNGTIYTTTYPCELCAKKLYQTGIRTVYFTEPYPESISDEVFFKDGTKNILRIPFEGVKSHSYFRLFKPIYDKKELSLIEADT
;
A
#
# COMPACT_ATOMS: atom_id res chain seq x y z
N MET A 1 12.50 -13.14 -12.96
CA MET A 1 13.01 -11.75 -13.01
C MET A 1 14.41 -11.71 -12.40
N LYS A 2 15.45 -12.04 -13.17
CA LYS A 2 16.85 -11.81 -12.75
C LYS A 2 17.46 -10.82 -13.74
N HIS A 3 18.06 -9.77 -13.18
CA HIS A 3 18.77 -8.66 -13.84
C HIS A 3 17.92 -7.56 -14.49
N PHE A 4 17.17 -6.83 -13.67
CA PHE A 4 17.07 -5.38 -13.88
C PHE A 4 18.43 -4.76 -13.50
N SER A 5 19.05 -4.03 -14.41
CA SER A 5 20.35 -3.37 -14.18
C SER A 5 20.16 -2.21 -13.21
N GLN A 6 20.86 -2.23 -12.06
CA GLN A 6 20.87 -1.16 -11.05
C GLN A 6 21.04 0.25 -11.65
N LYS A 7 21.88 0.38 -12.70
CA LYS A 7 22.11 1.65 -13.42
C LYS A 7 20.87 2.19 -14.16
N ARG A 8 19.95 1.32 -14.59
CA ARG A 8 18.68 1.76 -15.20
C ARG A 8 17.69 2.21 -14.13
N GLU A 9 17.65 1.54 -12.99
CA GLU A 9 16.83 1.95 -11.84
C GLU A 9 17.24 3.33 -11.29
N GLU A 10 18.54 3.64 -11.21
CA GLU A 10 19.03 4.96 -10.77
C GLU A 10 18.68 6.09 -11.76
N ARG A 11 18.60 5.79 -13.05
CA ARG A 11 18.18 6.73 -14.11
C ARG A 11 16.67 6.99 -14.09
N ASP A 12 15.90 5.97 -13.74
CA ASP A 12 14.44 5.89 -13.89
C ASP A 12 13.68 6.15 -12.57
N GLN A 13 14.38 6.69 -11.55
CA GLN A 13 13.87 7.07 -10.21
C GLN A 13 14.13 8.55 -9.88
N GLY A 14 13.77 9.47 -10.77
CA GLY A 14 13.76 10.90 -10.40
C GLY A 14 12.81 11.18 -9.23
N ASP A 15 13.25 11.93 -8.22
CA ASP A 15 12.36 12.41 -7.16
C ASP A 15 11.77 13.78 -7.55
N PRO A 16 10.44 13.88 -7.81
CA PRO A 16 9.81 15.14 -8.21
C PRO A 16 9.89 16.21 -7.12
N LYS A 17 10.23 15.85 -5.87
CA LYS A 17 10.45 16.80 -4.77
C LYS A 17 11.84 17.43 -4.77
N LYS A 18 12.76 16.93 -5.59
CA LYS A 18 14.12 17.48 -5.74
C LYS A 18 14.19 18.26 -7.05
N PRO A 19 14.29 19.61 -7.01
CA PRO A 19 14.39 20.42 -8.23
C PRO A 19 15.53 20.01 -9.16
N ALA A 20 16.63 19.51 -8.59
CA ALA A 20 17.79 19.00 -9.33
C ALA A 20 17.51 17.72 -10.12
N GLU A 21 16.41 17.02 -9.87
CA GLU A 21 16.08 15.74 -10.48
C GLU A 21 14.84 15.79 -11.41
N LEU A 22 14.28 16.99 -11.66
CA LEU A 22 13.10 17.16 -12.53
C LEU A 22 13.30 16.66 -13.97
N HIS A 23 14.55 16.59 -14.43
CA HIS A 23 14.89 16.09 -15.76
C HIS A 23 15.00 14.55 -15.82
N LYS A 24 14.98 13.87 -14.67
CA LYS A 24 15.05 12.40 -14.59
C LYS A 24 13.66 11.80 -14.77
N LEU A 25 13.62 10.60 -15.32
CA LEU A 25 12.37 9.86 -15.50
C LEU A 25 11.84 9.40 -14.13
N ASP A 26 10.57 9.66 -13.85
CA ASP A 26 9.88 9.13 -12.68
C ASP A 26 8.95 7.98 -13.10
N VAL A 27 9.56 6.82 -13.35
CA VAL A 27 8.82 5.62 -13.79
C VAL A 27 7.85 5.15 -12.70
N ARG A 28 8.17 5.38 -11.42
CA ARG A 28 7.29 5.04 -10.30
C ARG A 28 5.98 5.81 -10.38
N SER A 29 6.04 7.12 -10.57
CA SER A 29 4.84 7.95 -10.76
C SER A 29 4.09 7.58 -12.03
N CYS A 30 4.77 7.28 -13.14
CA CYS A 30 4.10 6.79 -14.36
C CYS A 30 3.33 5.48 -14.11
N VAL A 31 3.91 4.54 -13.35
CA VAL A 31 3.20 3.34 -12.93
C VAL A 31 2.00 3.73 -12.07
N LEU A 32 2.12 4.63 -11.09
CA LEU A 32 0.98 5.03 -10.25
C LEU A 32 -0.15 5.70 -11.05
N LEU A 33 0.19 6.56 -12.01
CA LEU A 33 -0.75 7.33 -12.83
C LEU A 33 -1.38 6.52 -13.95
N SER A 34 -0.80 5.36 -14.32
CA SER A 34 -1.30 4.59 -15.46
C SER A 34 -2.75 4.12 -15.25
N ASP A 35 -3.55 4.19 -16.31
CA ASP A 35 -4.94 3.73 -16.30
C ASP A 35 -5.06 2.20 -16.30
N ILE A 36 -4.13 1.56 -17.02
CA ILE A 36 -4.11 0.12 -17.25
C ILE A 36 -2.70 -0.38 -16.90
N ALA A 37 -2.63 -1.52 -16.23
CA ALA A 37 -1.40 -2.27 -16.01
C ALA A 37 -1.38 -3.51 -16.89
N LEU A 38 -0.30 -3.68 -17.67
CA LEU A 38 -0.08 -4.81 -18.55
C LEU A 38 1.26 -5.47 -18.23
N LEU A 39 1.26 -6.78 -18.05
CA LEU A 39 2.46 -7.57 -17.82
C LEU A 39 2.81 -8.36 -19.07
N ASN A 40 4.03 -8.12 -19.56
CA ASN A 40 4.58 -8.87 -20.68
C ASN A 40 5.46 -10.02 -20.16
N ASN A 41 4.85 -11.17 -19.89
CA ASN A 41 5.53 -12.38 -19.45
C ASN A 41 6.09 -13.14 -20.67
N ARG A 42 7.29 -12.75 -21.13
CA ARG A 42 7.96 -13.33 -22.32
C ARG A 42 8.51 -14.76 -22.13
N GLN A 43 7.83 -15.63 -21.41
CA GLN A 43 8.39 -16.96 -21.11
C GLN A 43 8.14 -18.02 -22.20
N GLU A 44 7.21 -17.80 -23.16
CA GLU A 44 6.93 -18.78 -24.22
C GLU A 44 6.57 -18.14 -25.58
N SER A 45 6.66 -18.88 -26.69
CA SER A 45 6.29 -18.43 -28.04
C SER A 45 4.81 -18.07 -28.19
N LYS A 46 3.92 -18.65 -27.37
CA LYS A 46 2.50 -18.25 -27.25
C LYS A 46 2.28 -16.86 -26.64
N SER A 47 3.31 -16.28 -26.01
CA SER A 47 3.19 -15.01 -25.26
C SER A 47 2.85 -13.79 -26.12
N LEU A 48 3.20 -13.77 -27.41
CA LEU A 48 2.92 -12.62 -28.27
C LEU A 48 1.44 -12.52 -28.65
N ILE A 49 0.79 -13.64 -28.93
CA ILE A 49 -0.64 -13.67 -29.27
C ILE A 49 -1.46 -13.29 -28.03
N GLU A 50 -1.17 -13.90 -26.88
CA GLU A 50 -1.83 -13.55 -25.61
C GLU A 50 -1.65 -12.07 -25.25
N PHE A 51 -0.45 -11.52 -25.44
CA PHE A 51 -0.20 -10.10 -25.21
C PHE A 51 -0.98 -9.21 -26.20
N PHE A 52 -1.07 -9.62 -27.47
CA PHE A 52 -1.86 -8.90 -28.48
C PHE A 52 -3.36 -8.93 -28.15
N GLU A 53 -3.89 -10.08 -27.71
CA GLU A 53 -5.28 -10.20 -27.25
C GLU A 53 -5.58 -9.27 -26.06
N LYS A 54 -4.67 -9.18 -25.10
CA LYS A 54 -4.76 -8.21 -24.00
C LYS A 54 -4.82 -6.78 -24.54
N LEU A 55 -3.94 -6.41 -25.47
CA LEU A 55 -3.95 -5.08 -26.08
C LEU A 55 -5.26 -4.79 -26.80
N MET A 56 -5.77 -5.75 -27.57
CA MET A 56 -7.04 -5.62 -28.28
C MET A 56 -8.22 -5.44 -27.34
N ARG A 57 -8.26 -6.18 -26.22
CA ARG A 57 -9.28 -6.02 -25.17
C ARG A 57 -9.30 -4.59 -24.64
N TYR A 58 -8.16 -4.04 -24.25
CA TYR A 58 -8.12 -2.68 -23.69
C TYR A 58 -8.32 -1.60 -24.76
N PHE A 59 -7.85 -1.81 -25.98
CA PHE A 59 -8.16 -0.92 -27.11
C PHE A 59 -9.67 -0.84 -27.36
N ALA A 60 -10.37 -1.98 -27.34
CA ALA A 60 -11.83 -2.03 -27.46
C ALA A 60 -12.52 -1.24 -26.33
N LEU A 61 -12.09 -1.41 -25.08
CA LEU A 61 -12.62 -0.64 -23.93
C LEU A 61 -12.37 0.87 -24.05
N ILE A 62 -11.21 1.28 -24.58
CA ILE A 62 -10.90 2.70 -24.82
C ILE A 62 -11.79 3.29 -25.91
N ARG A 63 -12.06 2.52 -26.99
CA ARG A 63 -12.90 2.95 -28.10
C ARG A 63 -14.39 2.93 -27.78
N SER A 64 -14.82 1.96 -26.96
CA SER A 64 -16.22 1.73 -26.60
C SER A 64 -16.32 1.32 -25.13
N PRO A 65 -16.38 2.27 -24.19
CA PRO A 65 -16.53 1.97 -22.77
C PRO A 65 -17.74 1.07 -22.49
N GLY A 66 -17.59 0.11 -21.59
CA GLY A 66 -18.65 -0.83 -21.21
C GLY A 66 -18.94 -1.94 -22.23
N CYS A 67 -18.17 -2.03 -23.33
CA CYS A 67 -18.35 -3.10 -24.33
C CYS A 67 -17.96 -4.50 -23.81
N ILE A 68 -17.06 -4.57 -22.83
CA ILE A 68 -16.57 -5.81 -22.21
C ILE A 68 -16.66 -5.65 -20.68
N PRO A 69 -17.16 -6.65 -19.95
CA PRO A 69 -17.20 -6.57 -18.50
C PRO A 69 -15.78 -6.62 -17.87
N PRO A 70 -15.62 -6.08 -16.64
CA PRO A 70 -14.40 -6.25 -15.87
C PRO A 70 -14.16 -7.74 -15.54
N THR A 71 -12.89 -8.13 -15.44
CA THR A 71 -12.53 -9.42 -14.85
C THR A 71 -12.71 -9.40 -13.35
N ASP A 72 -12.79 -10.59 -12.73
CA ASP A 72 -12.79 -10.74 -11.28
C ASP A 72 -11.60 -10.03 -10.62
N ASN A 73 -10.40 -10.14 -11.19
CA ASN A 73 -9.23 -9.46 -10.66
C ASN A 73 -9.39 -7.94 -10.66
N GLU A 74 -9.91 -7.37 -11.75
CA GLU A 74 -10.18 -5.93 -11.87
C GLU A 74 -11.26 -5.48 -10.88
N LEU A 75 -12.34 -6.26 -10.74
CA LEU A 75 -13.40 -6.00 -9.77
C LEU A 75 -12.86 -6.01 -8.33
N TYR A 76 -12.20 -7.08 -7.91
CA TYR A 76 -11.75 -7.22 -6.52
C TYR A 76 -10.60 -6.25 -6.17
N MET A 77 -9.72 -5.93 -7.12
CA MET A 77 -8.73 -4.89 -6.91
C MET A 77 -9.37 -3.49 -6.86
N HIS A 78 -10.39 -3.21 -7.68
CA HIS A 78 -11.16 -1.97 -7.59
C HIS A 78 -11.88 -1.85 -6.24
N LEU A 79 -12.45 -2.94 -5.71
CA LEU A 79 -13.02 -2.97 -4.37
C LEU A 79 -11.97 -2.71 -3.29
N ALA A 80 -10.77 -3.30 -3.40
CA ALA A 80 -9.67 -3.01 -2.47
C ALA A 80 -9.29 -1.52 -2.49
N TYR A 81 -9.15 -0.90 -3.68
CA TYR A 81 -8.93 0.54 -3.78
C TYR A 81 -10.07 1.37 -3.21
N SER A 82 -11.32 0.99 -3.46
CA SER A 82 -12.49 1.69 -2.92
C SER A 82 -12.49 1.65 -1.39
N HIS A 83 -12.15 0.51 -0.78
CA HIS A 83 -11.98 0.40 0.66
C HIS A 83 -10.83 1.26 1.19
N SER A 84 -9.73 1.41 0.44
CA SER A 84 -8.59 2.23 0.85
C SER A 84 -8.97 3.70 1.12
N LEU A 85 -10.01 4.21 0.45
CA LEU A 85 -10.50 5.58 0.61
C LEU A 85 -11.06 5.85 2.02
N LYS A 86 -11.44 4.80 2.76
CA LYS A 86 -11.89 4.91 4.15
C LYS A 86 -10.75 5.18 5.14
N SER A 87 -9.49 4.95 4.75
CA SER A 87 -8.36 5.09 5.64
C SER A 87 -8.18 6.53 6.13
N THR A 88 -8.02 6.69 7.44
CA THR A 88 -7.59 7.97 8.03
C THR A 88 -6.06 8.10 8.16
N CYS A 89 -5.29 7.09 7.75
CA CYS A 89 -3.84 7.11 7.87
C CYS A 89 -3.22 8.22 7.01
N ILE A 90 -2.30 9.00 7.58
CA ILE A 90 -1.63 10.12 6.89
C ILE A 90 -0.43 9.66 6.04
N SER A 91 0.10 8.46 6.29
CA SER A 91 1.25 7.95 5.53
C SER A 91 0.85 7.38 4.17
N ARG A 92 -0.16 6.52 4.13
CA ARG A 92 -0.63 5.87 2.90
C ARG A 92 -2.07 5.41 3.08
N LYS A 93 -2.84 5.37 1.99
CA LYS A 93 -4.18 4.77 1.93
C LYS A 93 -4.05 3.39 1.31
N VAL A 94 -4.34 2.36 2.09
CA VAL A 94 -4.21 0.95 1.70
C VAL A 94 -5.53 0.26 1.94
N GLY A 95 -5.94 -0.59 1.00
CA GLY A 95 -7.14 -1.40 1.13
C GLY A 95 -6.87 -2.84 0.72
N ALA A 96 -7.66 -3.76 1.27
CA ALA A 96 -7.54 -5.19 1.02
C ALA A 96 -8.90 -5.88 1.01
N ILE A 97 -9.05 -6.89 0.15
CA ILE A 97 -10.21 -7.77 0.05
C ILE A 97 -9.74 -9.21 0.14
N ILE A 98 -10.39 -10.02 0.98
CA ILE A 98 -10.13 -11.45 1.13
C ILE A 98 -11.31 -12.23 0.58
N LEU A 99 -11.01 -13.16 -0.32
CA LEU A 99 -11.97 -14.10 -0.87
C LEU A 99 -11.77 -15.50 -0.27
N GLY A 100 -12.88 -16.19 -0.08
CA GLY A 100 -12.90 -17.63 0.14
C GLY A 100 -12.58 -18.41 -1.14
N PRO A 101 -12.40 -19.74 -1.05
CA PRO A 101 -12.08 -20.59 -2.19
C PRO A 101 -13.20 -20.66 -3.24
N GLN A 102 -14.44 -20.33 -2.87
CA GLN A 102 -15.58 -20.24 -3.79
C GLN A 102 -15.68 -18.87 -4.50
N GLY A 103 -14.77 -17.93 -4.23
CA GLY A 103 -14.78 -16.59 -4.82
C GLY A 103 -15.63 -15.56 -4.07
N TYR A 104 -16.35 -15.93 -3.02
CA TYR A 104 -17.09 -14.98 -2.19
C TYR A 104 -16.17 -14.13 -1.31
N ILE A 105 -16.53 -12.86 -1.12
CA ILE A 105 -15.81 -11.96 -0.20
C ILE A 105 -16.07 -12.41 1.23
N PHE A 106 -15.01 -12.79 1.93
CA PHE A 106 -15.04 -13.12 3.35
C PHE A 106 -14.77 -11.88 4.19
N GLY A 107 -13.83 -11.03 3.77
CA GLY A 107 -13.41 -9.86 4.54
C GLY A 107 -12.95 -8.73 3.66
N ALA A 108 -13.13 -7.51 4.16
CA ALA A 108 -12.62 -6.29 3.55
C ALA A 108 -11.88 -5.48 4.62
N GLY A 109 -10.85 -4.74 4.24
CA GLY A 109 -10.03 -4.02 5.18
C GLY A 109 -9.40 -2.79 4.57
N TRP A 110 -9.12 -1.82 5.42
CA TRP A 110 -8.32 -0.64 5.09
C TRP A 110 -7.43 -0.32 6.28
N ASN A 111 -6.31 0.36 6.03
CA ASN A 111 -5.40 0.66 7.12
C ASN A 111 -5.96 1.81 8.00
N ASP A 112 -6.21 1.52 9.27
CA ASP A 112 -6.76 2.50 10.20
C ASP A 112 -6.46 2.11 11.65
N VAL A 113 -6.63 3.07 12.56
CA VAL A 113 -6.55 2.82 14.00
C VAL A 113 -7.65 1.85 14.45
N GLY A 114 -7.48 1.25 15.63
CA GLY A 114 -8.50 0.38 16.22
C GLY A 114 -9.85 1.10 16.35
N GLU A 115 -10.93 0.34 16.22
CA GLU A 115 -12.30 0.85 16.30
C GLU A 115 -12.54 1.66 17.59
N GLY A 116 -13.24 2.80 17.45
CA GLY A 116 -13.48 3.74 18.54
C GLY A 116 -12.30 4.67 18.86
N GLN A 117 -11.14 4.51 18.22
CA GLN A 117 -10.02 5.45 18.39
C GLN A 117 -10.06 6.60 17.39
N ILE A 118 -9.48 7.74 17.80
CA ILE A 118 -9.27 8.88 16.89
C ILE A 118 -8.21 8.53 15.85
N GLY A 119 -8.63 8.60 14.59
CA GLY A 119 -7.84 8.39 13.38
C GLY A 119 -6.63 9.31 13.28
N CYS A 120 -5.63 8.90 12.50
CA CYS A 120 -4.38 9.67 12.38
C CYS A 120 -4.58 11.00 11.65
N GLY A 121 -5.49 11.06 10.68
CA GLY A 121 -5.78 12.26 9.89
C GLY A 121 -6.48 13.38 10.66
N LEU A 122 -7.03 13.08 11.84
CA LEU A 122 -7.70 14.05 12.71
C LEU A 122 -6.78 14.58 13.82
N ARG A 123 -5.47 14.26 13.76
CA ARG A 123 -4.50 14.69 14.78
C ARG A 123 -3.60 15.78 14.24
N HIS A 124 -3.84 16.99 14.70
CA HIS A 124 -3.03 18.15 14.42
C HIS A 124 -2.03 18.43 15.52
N ILE A 125 -0.94 19.12 15.17
CA ILE A 125 0.03 19.57 16.16
C ILE A 125 -0.57 20.54 17.18
N GLN A 126 -1.53 21.35 16.76
CA GLN A 126 -2.24 22.32 17.60
C GLN A 126 -3.05 21.64 18.71
N ASP A 127 -3.69 20.50 18.42
CA ASP A 127 -4.44 19.71 19.41
C ASP A 127 -3.58 19.31 20.62
N TYR A 128 -2.26 19.22 20.46
CA TYR A 128 -1.34 18.88 21.55
C TYR A 128 -0.80 20.10 22.30
N GLN A 129 -0.90 21.29 21.71
CA GLN A 129 -0.48 22.55 22.32
C GLN A 129 -1.58 23.13 23.20
N GLU A 130 -2.85 22.91 22.84
CA GLU A 130 -4.02 23.45 23.53
C GLU A 130 -4.52 22.56 24.68
N ILE A 131 -4.09 21.30 24.74
CA ILE A 131 -4.54 20.33 25.74
C ILE A 131 -3.50 20.22 26.86
N ASP A 132 -3.88 20.65 28.07
CA ASP A 132 -3.08 20.51 29.31
C ASP A 132 -3.00 19.05 29.82
N VAL A 133 -3.58 18.12 29.06
CA VAL A 133 -3.57 16.68 29.33
C VAL A 133 -2.34 16.06 28.69
N ILE A 134 -1.48 15.47 29.53
CA ILE A 134 -0.33 14.67 29.09
C ILE A 134 -0.82 13.63 28.09
N PRO A 135 -0.32 13.63 26.83
CA PRO A 135 -0.66 12.59 25.88
C PRO A 135 -0.33 11.25 26.53
N LYS A 136 -1.29 10.31 26.57
CA LYS A 136 -1.09 8.94 27.13
C LYS A 136 0.12 8.19 26.56
N VAL A 137 0.69 8.73 25.49
CA VAL A 137 1.90 8.36 24.77
C VAL A 137 3.19 8.60 25.56
N SER A 138 3.24 9.60 26.43
CA SER A 138 4.44 10.00 27.15
C SER A 138 4.26 9.87 28.65
N SER A 139 5.17 9.15 29.31
CA SER A 139 5.36 9.35 30.75
C SER A 139 5.77 10.81 31.00
N LYS A 140 5.48 11.38 32.18
CA LYS A 140 5.86 12.75 32.55
C LYS A 140 7.34 13.08 32.24
N LYS A 141 8.23 12.08 32.30
CA LYS A 141 9.67 12.22 31.98
C LYS A 141 9.99 12.36 30.48
N ALA A 142 9.14 11.84 29.59
CA ALA A 142 9.34 11.89 28.14
C ALA A 142 8.69 13.10 27.47
N LEU A 143 7.85 13.85 28.20
CA LEU A 143 7.09 14.99 27.71
C LEU A 143 7.97 16.12 27.12
N PRO A 144 9.12 16.51 27.73
CA PRO A 144 9.96 17.59 27.16
C PRO A 144 10.54 17.20 25.80
N LYS A 145 11.02 15.95 25.66
CA LYS A 145 11.59 15.42 24.42
C LYS A 145 10.52 15.21 23.35
N PHE A 146 9.29 14.87 23.75
CA PHE A 146 8.14 14.79 22.86
C PHE A 146 7.74 16.18 22.34
N ASN A 147 7.65 17.19 23.20
CA ASN A 147 7.34 18.57 22.81
C ASN A 147 8.42 19.17 21.90
N GLN A 148 9.69 18.86 22.16
CA GLN A 148 10.79 19.24 21.26
C GLN A 148 10.61 18.61 19.86
N LEU A 149 10.34 17.30 19.78
CA LEU A 149 10.12 16.63 18.49
C LEU A 149 8.87 17.11 17.75
N LEU A 150 7.82 17.51 18.50
CA LEU A 150 6.67 18.19 17.93
C LEU A 150 7.11 19.52 17.29
N SER A 151 7.87 20.35 18.00
CA SER A 151 8.37 21.63 17.47
C SER A 151 9.29 21.46 16.25
N GLU A 152 10.05 20.37 16.19
CA GLU A 152 10.91 20.01 15.04
C GLU A 152 10.11 19.43 13.86
N SER A 153 8.90 18.92 14.11
CA SER A 153 8.02 18.46 13.05
C SER A 153 7.44 19.68 12.31
N LYS A 154 8.07 20.05 11.19
CA LYS A 154 7.66 21.16 10.30
C LYS A 154 6.30 20.96 9.60
N GLY A 155 5.44 20.06 10.08
CA GLY A 155 4.19 19.66 9.45
C GLY A 155 2.96 19.90 10.33
N LYS A 156 1.79 20.08 9.71
CA LYS A 156 0.52 20.27 10.43
C LYS A 156 -0.01 19.00 11.13
N TYR A 157 0.55 17.83 10.81
CA TYR A 157 0.06 16.52 11.25
C TYR A 157 1.16 15.70 11.92
N ILE A 158 0.75 14.86 12.87
CA ILE A 158 1.67 14.02 13.66
C ILE A 158 1.56 12.56 13.24
N CYS A 159 2.68 11.98 12.81
CA CYS A 159 2.81 10.52 12.65
C CYS A 159 3.44 9.91 13.91
N TYR A 160 2.62 9.23 14.71
CA TYR A 160 3.08 8.57 15.95
C TYR A 160 4.27 7.63 15.73
N LYS A 161 4.19 6.83 14.66
CA LYS A 161 5.24 5.88 14.25
C LYS A 161 6.58 6.60 14.07
N ASP A 162 6.57 7.69 13.32
CA ASP A 162 7.80 8.41 12.96
C ASP A 162 8.43 9.07 14.20
N ILE A 163 7.62 9.70 15.06
CA ILE A 163 8.10 10.28 16.33
C ILE A 163 8.68 9.20 17.24
N THR A 164 7.96 8.08 17.41
CA THR A 164 8.38 7.00 18.30
C THR A 164 9.66 6.32 17.82
N SER A 165 9.77 6.08 16.51
CA SER A 165 11.01 5.55 15.90
C SER A 165 12.19 6.48 16.16
N LYS A 166 12.03 7.80 15.96
CA LYS A 166 13.07 8.79 16.27
C LYS A 166 13.48 8.78 17.74
N LEU A 167 12.51 8.74 18.66
CA LEU A 167 12.79 8.67 20.10
C LEU A 167 13.62 7.44 20.48
N GLN A 168 13.31 6.28 19.91
CA GLN A 168 14.02 5.02 20.19
C GLN A 168 15.44 5.03 19.63
N VAL A 169 15.63 5.57 18.41
CA VAL A 169 16.96 5.75 17.80
C VAL A 169 17.79 6.71 18.65
N ASN A 170 17.25 7.89 18.98
CA ASN A 170 17.95 8.89 19.80
C ASN A 170 18.31 8.33 21.18
N LYS A 171 17.44 7.55 21.82
CA LYS A 171 17.76 6.91 23.11
C LYS A 171 18.93 5.93 23.02
N LYS A 172 19.09 5.24 21.89
CA LYS A 172 20.24 4.35 21.67
C LYS A 172 21.50 5.15 21.38
N LEU A 173 21.39 6.20 20.56
CA LEU A 173 22.50 7.08 20.19
C LEU A 173 22.99 7.95 21.36
N ASP A 174 22.12 8.33 22.29
CA ASP A 174 22.47 9.09 23.49
C ASP A 174 23.55 8.36 24.33
N LYS A 175 23.67 7.03 24.22
CA LYS A 175 24.74 6.25 24.86
C LYS A 175 26.13 6.51 24.29
N PHE A 176 26.20 7.00 23.06
CA PHE A 176 27.44 7.23 22.31
C PHE A 176 27.80 8.72 22.23
N ARG A 177 26.97 9.63 22.77
CA ARG A 177 27.21 11.09 22.72
C ARG A 177 28.42 11.60 23.50
N ASN A 178 29.02 10.76 24.32
CA ASN A 178 30.25 11.05 25.04
C ASN A 178 31.46 10.24 24.51
N ASP A 179 31.31 9.58 23.36
CA ASP A 179 32.38 8.81 22.75
C ASP A 179 33.39 9.75 22.06
N PRO A 180 34.70 9.69 22.38
CA PRO A 180 35.71 10.53 21.75
C PRO A 180 35.88 10.32 20.24
N SER A 181 35.37 9.21 19.70
CA SER A 181 35.57 8.81 18.30
C SER A 181 34.58 9.42 17.31
N CYS A 182 33.46 9.98 17.77
CA CYS A 182 32.40 10.52 16.92
C CYS A 182 31.74 11.71 17.61
N ASP A 183 31.84 12.88 17.00
CA ASP A 183 31.23 14.10 17.52
C ASP A 183 29.69 14.04 17.46
N ASN A 184 29.01 14.98 18.14
CA ASN A 184 27.55 15.01 18.15
C ASN A 184 26.93 15.14 16.75
N GLN A 185 27.61 15.80 15.81
CA GLN A 185 27.16 15.94 14.42
C GLN A 185 27.29 14.63 13.62
N CYS A 186 28.30 13.82 13.92
CA CYS A 186 28.47 12.47 13.40
C CYS A 186 27.34 11.56 13.91
N ILE A 187 27.01 11.63 15.20
CA ILE A 187 25.93 10.85 15.80
C ILE A 187 24.56 11.21 15.23
N ASP A 188 24.28 12.50 15.05
CA ASP A 188 23.01 12.94 14.50
C ASP A 188 22.87 12.50 13.02
N ARG A 189 23.95 12.56 12.22
CA ARG A 189 23.99 12.00 10.85
C ARG A 189 23.74 10.49 10.82
N ILE A 190 24.39 9.74 11.71
CA ILE A 190 24.16 8.30 11.86
C ILE A 190 22.70 8.02 12.23
N GLY A 191 22.08 8.85 13.08
CA GLY A 191 20.67 8.72 13.44
C GLY A 191 19.72 8.97 12.28
N GLU A 192 20.04 9.91 11.40
CA GLU A 192 19.28 10.14 10.17
C GLU A 192 19.41 8.98 9.18
N GLU A 193 20.63 8.46 8.97
CA GLU A 193 20.88 7.31 8.11
C GLU A 193 20.25 6.01 8.65
N LEU A 194 20.31 5.80 9.98
CA LEU A 194 19.66 4.67 10.67
C LEU A 194 18.18 4.89 10.94
N GLY A 195 17.52 5.87 10.31
CA GLY A 195 16.13 6.23 10.46
C GLY A 195 15.12 5.15 10.05
N ILE A 196 15.23 3.95 10.62
CA ILE A 196 14.40 2.78 10.36
C ILE A 196 13.01 3.08 10.90
N LYS A 197 12.06 3.27 9.97
CA LYS A 197 10.63 3.40 10.26
C LYS A 197 10.10 2.04 10.68
N ARG A 198 9.91 1.84 11.98
CA ARG A 198 9.42 0.56 12.50
C ARG A 198 7.91 0.50 12.43
N LEU A 199 7.40 -0.43 11.63
CA LEU A 199 5.95 -0.65 11.46
C LEU A 199 5.27 -1.09 12.78
N GLU A 200 6.02 -1.68 13.72
CA GLU A 200 5.53 -2.07 15.05
C GLU A 200 4.99 -0.91 15.89
N PHE A 201 5.45 0.33 15.66
CA PHE A 201 4.95 1.52 16.35
C PHE A 201 3.81 2.20 15.59
N CYS A 202 3.33 1.63 14.49
CA CYS A 202 2.18 2.15 13.79
C CYS A 202 0.93 1.96 14.65
N ARG A 203 0.18 3.05 14.88
CA ARG A 203 -1.13 2.99 15.54
C ARG A 203 -2.20 2.35 14.65
N ALA A 204 -2.06 2.52 13.34
CA ALA A 204 -2.99 1.96 12.38
C ALA A 204 -2.66 0.48 12.16
N LEU A 205 -3.67 -0.36 12.30
CA LEU A 205 -3.67 -1.71 11.78
C LEU A 205 -3.57 -1.63 10.26
N HIS A 206 -2.90 -2.62 9.67
CA HIS A 206 -2.74 -2.69 8.22
C HIS A 206 -4.04 -3.16 7.55
N ALA A 207 -4.18 -2.90 6.26
CA ALA A 207 -5.41 -3.24 5.54
C ALA A 207 -5.65 -4.75 5.52
N GLU A 208 -4.61 -5.55 5.29
CA GLU A 208 -4.68 -7.02 5.28
C GLU A 208 -5.04 -7.58 6.66
N GLU A 209 -4.48 -6.99 7.70
CA GLU A 209 -4.79 -7.35 9.09
C GLU A 209 -6.24 -7.01 9.44
N ASN A 210 -6.71 -5.81 9.08
CA ASN A 210 -8.10 -5.44 9.30
C ASN A 210 -9.07 -6.33 8.52
N ALA A 211 -8.72 -6.74 7.30
CA ALA A 211 -9.55 -7.68 6.53
C ALA A 211 -9.67 -9.05 7.23
N LEU A 212 -8.57 -9.57 7.80
CA LEU A 212 -8.58 -10.79 8.60
C LEU A 212 -9.38 -10.64 9.90
N LEU A 213 -9.20 -9.51 10.59
CA LEU A 213 -9.89 -9.23 11.85
C LEU A 213 -11.40 -9.06 11.66
N GLN A 214 -11.86 -8.47 10.55
CA GLN A 214 -13.29 -8.34 10.26
C GLN A 214 -13.96 -9.71 10.10
N ILE A 215 -13.28 -10.66 9.42
CA ILE A 215 -13.75 -12.04 9.32
C ILE A 215 -13.92 -12.64 10.73
N SER A 216 -12.90 -12.49 11.58
CA SER A 216 -12.92 -13.02 12.95
C SER A 216 -14.00 -12.36 13.82
N LYS A 217 -14.14 -11.03 13.76
CA LYS A 217 -15.12 -10.26 14.54
C LYS A 217 -16.56 -10.65 14.21
N ALA A 218 -16.83 -11.05 12.97
CA ALA A 218 -18.13 -11.54 12.53
C ALA A 218 -18.39 -13.01 12.89
N GLY A 219 -17.47 -13.70 13.60
CA GLY A 219 -17.55 -15.13 13.87
C GLY A 219 -17.27 -16.00 12.63
N GLY A 220 -16.54 -15.45 11.66
CA GLY A 220 -16.46 -15.95 10.29
C GLY A 220 -15.82 -17.32 10.10
N MET A 221 -15.94 -17.80 8.87
CA MET A 221 -15.46 -19.12 8.44
C MET A 221 -13.92 -19.18 8.33
N PRO A 222 -13.32 -20.37 8.50
CA PRO A 222 -11.87 -20.54 8.33
C PRO A 222 -11.44 -20.26 6.89
N ILE A 223 -10.37 -19.48 6.73
CA ILE A 223 -9.83 -19.06 5.43
C ILE A 223 -8.96 -20.18 4.84
N LYS A 224 -9.56 -21.25 4.33
CA LYS A 224 -8.81 -22.33 3.67
C LYS A 224 -8.67 -22.05 2.17
N ASN A 225 -7.44 -21.93 1.69
CA ASN A 225 -7.11 -21.66 0.29
C ASN A 225 -7.69 -20.35 -0.24
N GLY A 226 -7.70 -19.32 0.61
CA GLY A 226 -8.22 -18.01 0.23
C GLY A 226 -7.27 -17.20 -0.65
N THR A 227 -7.83 -16.16 -1.25
CA THR A 227 -7.11 -15.19 -2.08
C THR A 227 -7.25 -13.81 -1.44
N ILE A 228 -6.18 -13.02 -1.43
CA ILE A 228 -6.23 -11.62 -1.01
C ILE A 228 -5.85 -10.70 -2.16
N TYR A 229 -6.60 -9.62 -2.34
CA TYR A 229 -6.27 -8.48 -3.19
C TYR A 229 -5.89 -7.32 -2.26
N THR A 230 -4.71 -6.73 -2.43
CA THR A 230 -4.25 -5.59 -1.65
C THR A 230 -3.66 -4.50 -2.55
N THR A 231 -3.92 -3.23 -2.23
CA THR A 231 -3.42 -2.10 -3.03
C THR A 231 -1.92 -1.83 -2.81
N THR A 232 -1.29 -2.54 -1.87
CA THR A 232 0.13 -2.40 -1.53
C THR A 232 0.65 -3.78 -1.19
N TYR A 233 1.85 -4.14 -1.64
CA TYR A 233 2.42 -5.44 -1.30
C TYR A 233 2.51 -5.63 0.24
N PRO A 234 2.14 -6.81 0.79
CA PRO A 234 2.06 -7.02 2.23
C PRO A 234 3.41 -6.86 2.94
N CYS A 235 3.41 -6.20 4.11
CA CYS A 235 4.60 -6.16 4.97
C CYS A 235 4.86 -7.53 5.63
N GLU A 236 5.98 -7.64 6.34
CA GLU A 236 6.44 -8.86 7.00
C GLU A 236 5.44 -9.40 8.03
N LEU A 237 4.81 -8.50 8.79
CA LEU A 237 3.81 -8.88 9.79
C LEU A 237 2.51 -9.36 9.13
N CYS A 238 2.09 -8.73 8.03
CA CYS A 238 0.93 -9.17 7.27
C CYS A 238 1.22 -10.50 6.57
N ALA A 239 2.39 -10.67 5.96
CA ALA A 239 2.79 -11.91 5.27
C ALA A 239 2.72 -13.13 6.20
N LYS A 240 3.26 -13.03 7.43
CA LYS A 240 3.13 -14.07 8.46
C LYS A 240 1.68 -14.43 8.77
N LYS A 241 0.82 -13.42 8.94
CA LYS A 241 -0.60 -13.60 9.25
C LYS A 241 -1.34 -14.29 8.09
N LEU A 242 -1.13 -13.82 6.87
CA LEU A 242 -1.72 -14.42 5.66
C LEU A 242 -1.31 -15.89 5.48
N TYR A 243 -0.03 -16.19 5.73
CA TYR A 243 0.48 -17.56 5.71
C TYR A 243 -0.21 -18.44 6.76
N GLN A 244 -0.31 -17.94 7.99
CA GLN A 244 -0.95 -18.65 9.10
C GLN A 244 -2.44 -18.90 8.83
N THR A 245 -3.15 -17.93 8.27
CA THR A 245 -4.59 -18.03 8.06
C THR A 245 -4.99 -18.97 6.93
N GLY A 246 -4.06 -19.32 6.03
CA GLY A 246 -4.31 -20.27 4.93
C GLY A 246 -4.58 -19.62 3.57
N ILE A 247 -4.16 -18.37 3.39
CA ILE A 247 -4.15 -17.69 2.08
C ILE A 247 -3.14 -18.39 1.15
N ARG A 248 -3.48 -18.48 -0.13
CA ARG A 248 -2.67 -19.12 -1.17
C ARG A 248 -2.27 -18.19 -2.30
N THR A 249 -3.03 -17.12 -2.51
CA THR A 249 -2.80 -16.18 -3.60
C THR A 249 -2.89 -14.76 -3.09
N VAL A 250 -1.89 -13.95 -3.42
CA VAL A 250 -1.78 -12.54 -3.07
C VAL A 250 -1.67 -11.74 -4.36
N TYR A 251 -2.74 -11.01 -4.69
CA TYR A 251 -2.73 -10.00 -5.74
C TYR A 251 -2.34 -8.64 -5.16
N PHE A 252 -1.39 -7.96 -5.78
CA PHE A 252 -0.91 -6.66 -5.32
C PHE A 252 -0.62 -5.70 -6.47
N THR A 253 -0.86 -4.41 -6.30
CA THR A 253 -0.59 -3.41 -7.36
C THR A 253 0.81 -2.82 -7.26
N GLU A 254 1.15 -2.29 -6.10
CA GLU A 254 2.42 -1.60 -5.90
C GLU A 254 3.44 -2.55 -5.29
N PRO A 255 4.57 -2.82 -5.99
CA PRO A 255 5.65 -3.61 -5.42
C PRO A 255 6.23 -2.86 -4.23
N TYR A 256 6.57 -3.60 -3.17
CA TYR A 256 7.33 -3.05 -2.05
C TYR A 256 8.81 -3.35 -2.29
N PRO A 257 9.65 -2.34 -2.58
CA PRO A 257 11.09 -2.55 -2.71
C PRO A 257 11.61 -3.13 -1.40
N GLU A 258 12.48 -4.15 -1.47
CA GLU A 258 13.31 -4.59 -0.34
C GLU A 258 12.59 -5.31 0.82
N SER A 259 11.34 -5.78 0.67
CA SER A 259 10.72 -6.59 1.74
C SER A 259 11.22 -8.03 1.71
N ILE A 260 11.71 -8.50 2.87
CA ILE A 260 12.04 -9.92 3.11
C ILE A 260 10.82 -10.83 3.05
N SER A 261 9.60 -10.29 2.95
CA SER A 261 8.36 -11.06 2.86
C SER A 261 8.35 -12.04 1.70
N ASP A 262 8.96 -11.67 0.57
CA ASP A 262 9.00 -12.53 -0.61
C ASP A 262 9.92 -13.74 -0.44
N GLU A 263 11.09 -13.51 0.14
CA GLU A 263 12.16 -14.49 0.27
C GLU A 263 11.98 -15.40 1.48
N VAL A 264 11.46 -14.85 2.57
CA VAL A 264 11.29 -15.57 3.84
C VAL A 264 9.84 -16.00 3.99
N PHE A 265 8.90 -15.08 4.23
CA PHE A 265 7.58 -15.47 4.73
C PHE A 265 6.67 -16.16 3.70
N PHE A 266 6.87 -15.92 2.40
CA PHE A 266 6.08 -16.59 1.36
C PHE A 266 6.76 -17.80 0.72
N LYS A 267 8.09 -17.94 0.85
CA LYS A 267 8.87 -19.02 0.23
C LYS A 267 9.42 -20.05 1.22
N ASP A 268 9.71 -19.65 2.47
CA ASP A 268 10.32 -20.50 3.49
C ASP A 268 9.28 -21.33 4.25
N GLY A 269 8.63 -22.25 3.54
CA GLY A 269 7.73 -23.22 4.18
C GLY A 269 7.05 -24.18 3.21
N THR A 270 6.30 -25.14 3.75
CA THR A 270 5.66 -26.21 2.96
C THR A 270 4.50 -25.72 2.09
N LYS A 271 3.90 -24.59 2.46
CA LYS A 271 2.81 -23.94 1.72
C LYS A 271 3.38 -22.90 0.77
N ASN A 272 3.25 -23.13 -0.54
CA ASN A 272 3.56 -22.09 -1.52
C ASN A 272 2.43 -21.06 -1.58
N ILE A 273 2.76 -19.78 -1.48
CA ILE A 273 1.86 -18.66 -1.70
C ILE A 273 2.25 -17.97 -3.01
N LEU A 274 1.31 -17.94 -3.94
CA LEU A 274 1.45 -17.26 -5.22
C LEU A 274 1.32 -15.75 -5.00
N ARG A 275 2.30 -14.98 -5.46
CA ARG A 275 2.25 -13.51 -5.47
C ARG A 275 2.13 -13.08 -6.92
N ILE A 276 1.05 -12.39 -7.24
CA ILE A 276 0.72 -12.01 -8.60
C ILE A 276 0.60 -10.49 -8.64
N PRO A 277 1.50 -9.78 -9.34
CA PRO A 277 1.29 -8.35 -9.58
C PRO A 277 0.01 -8.15 -10.37
N PHE A 278 -0.78 -7.16 -9.98
CA PHE A 278 -2.06 -6.86 -10.59
C PHE A 278 -1.87 -6.42 -12.03
N GLU A 279 -2.66 -7.03 -12.91
CA GLU A 279 -2.80 -6.69 -14.31
C GLU A 279 -4.28 -6.37 -14.55
N GLY A 280 -4.56 -5.28 -15.24
CA GLY A 280 -5.93 -4.81 -15.42
C GLY A 280 -6.09 -3.29 -15.44
N VAL A 281 -7.34 -2.87 -15.63
CA VAL A 281 -7.77 -1.49 -15.40
C VAL A 281 -7.63 -1.12 -13.92
N LYS A 282 -6.97 -0.01 -13.62
CA LYS A 282 -6.83 0.52 -12.27
C LYS A 282 -8.08 1.25 -11.82
N SER A 283 -8.21 1.37 -10.50
CA SER A 283 -9.44 1.91 -9.88
C SER A 283 -9.87 3.29 -10.39
N HIS A 284 -8.92 4.20 -10.63
CA HIS A 284 -9.23 5.56 -11.10
C HIS A 284 -9.83 5.61 -12.52
N SER A 285 -9.58 4.57 -13.32
CA SER A 285 -10.12 4.41 -14.68
C SER A 285 -11.27 3.40 -14.78
N TYR A 286 -11.62 2.73 -13.67
CA TYR A 286 -12.54 1.60 -13.67
C TYR A 286 -13.91 1.95 -14.26
N PHE A 287 -14.57 2.97 -13.72
CA PHE A 287 -15.87 3.40 -14.25
C PHE A 287 -15.76 4.02 -15.63
N ARG A 288 -14.67 4.73 -15.94
CA ARG A 288 -14.46 5.35 -17.25
C ARG A 288 -14.40 4.33 -18.37
N LEU A 289 -13.85 3.14 -18.11
CA LEU A 289 -13.68 2.08 -19.11
C LEU A 289 -14.81 1.05 -19.08
N PHE A 290 -15.37 0.73 -17.91
CA PHE A 290 -16.37 -0.34 -17.79
C PHE A 290 -17.83 0.14 -17.73
N LYS A 291 -18.08 1.43 -17.48
CA LYS A 291 -19.44 1.98 -17.54
C LYS A 291 -19.75 2.39 -18.98
N PRO A 292 -20.82 1.85 -19.61
CA PRO A 292 -21.22 2.31 -20.93
C PRO A 292 -21.70 3.76 -20.88
N ILE A 293 -21.53 4.48 -21.98
CA ILE A 293 -21.93 5.89 -22.10
C ILE A 293 -23.46 6.02 -22.08
N TYR A 294 -24.14 5.10 -22.76
CA TYR A 294 -25.59 4.99 -22.81
C TYR A 294 -25.99 3.59 -22.34
N ASP A 295 -27.14 3.48 -21.68
CA ASP A 295 -27.69 2.17 -21.41
C ASP A 295 -28.09 1.50 -22.74
N LYS A 296 -27.99 0.16 -22.80
CA LYS A 296 -28.33 -0.59 -24.04
C LYS A 296 -29.71 -0.23 -24.58
N LYS A 297 -30.66 0.06 -23.68
CA LYS A 297 -32.01 0.48 -24.03
C LYS A 297 -32.05 1.85 -24.70
N GLU A 298 -31.24 2.81 -24.24
CA GLU A 298 -31.15 4.15 -24.82
C GLU A 298 -30.46 4.10 -26.19
N LEU A 299 -29.39 3.30 -26.31
CA LEU A 299 -28.70 3.04 -27.57
C LEU A 299 -29.64 2.48 -28.64
N SER A 300 -30.49 1.50 -28.29
CA SER A 300 -31.48 0.96 -29.23
C SER A 300 -32.52 1.97 -29.71
N LEU A 301 -32.81 3.01 -28.92
CA LEU A 301 -33.70 4.09 -29.35
C LEU A 301 -32.98 5.03 -30.33
N ILE A 302 -31.72 5.36 -30.05
CA ILE A 302 -30.90 6.22 -30.93
C ILE A 302 -30.66 5.56 -32.28
N GLU A 303 -30.36 4.26 -32.31
CA GLU A 303 -30.14 3.50 -33.55
C GLU A 303 -31.42 3.31 -34.37
N ALA A 304 -32.60 3.36 -33.75
CA ALA A 304 -33.88 3.27 -34.45
C ALA A 304 -34.29 4.60 -35.12
N ASP A 305 -33.73 5.72 -34.66
CA ASP A 305 -34.01 7.07 -35.16
C ASP A 305 -33.00 7.56 -36.24
N THR A 306 -31.97 6.76 -36.57
CA THR A 306 -30.93 7.04 -37.58
C THR A 306 -31.01 6.10 -38.78
#